data_AF-A0A1Z9NJ56-F1
#
_entry.id   AF-A0A1Z9NJ56-F1
#
_cell.length_a   1.000
_cell.length_b   1.000
_cell.length_c   1.000
_cell.angle_alpha   90.00
_cell.angle_beta   90.00
_cell.angle_gamma   90.00
#
_symmetry.space_group_name_H-M   'P 1'
#
loop_
_entity.id
_entity.type
_entity.pdbx_description
1 polymer ?
#
loop_
_entity_poly.entity_id
_entity_poly.type
_entity_poly.pdbx_seq_one_letter_code
_entity_poly.pdbx_strand_id
1 'polypeptide(L)'
;MRILYIFITLSLFISQSILNAQDTPDYEDELPDSLIEEEKKAMQTMMIWKLTEELDLEVEQADKFFPRFREHRKEVDALKDEERTIGRSLNTNMKSDKKLTGAEVNQMIKKSTSLRKKMADLEEKFLLESGDILNPNQQAKLGLFKHKMMKNMKGKMKKRHKRRGMREDKKLKRGRKNNKRGFWN
;
A
#
# COMPACT_ATOMS: atom_id res chain seq x y z
N MET A 1 -17.14 15.91 -52.58
CA MET A 1 -16.67 14.53 -52.27
C MET A 1 -15.18 14.45 -51.93
N ARG A 2 -14.62 15.37 -51.13
CA ARG A 2 -13.19 15.32 -50.70
C ARG A 2 -12.96 15.54 -49.20
N ILE A 3 -14.02 15.78 -48.42
CA ILE A 3 -13.94 16.05 -46.97
C ILE A 3 -14.33 14.80 -46.15
N LEU A 4 -14.93 13.78 -46.76
CA LEU A 4 -15.32 12.55 -46.06
C LEU A 4 -14.16 11.58 -45.80
N TYR A 5 -13.03 11.71 -46.50
CA TYR A 5 -11.88 10.79 -46.39
C TYR A 5 -10.84 11.22 -45.34
N ILE A 6 -10.92 12.44 -44.80
CA ILE A 6 -9.98 12.92 -43.77
C ILE A 6 -10.31 12.32 -42.39
N PHE A 7 -11.58 11.97 -42.14
CA PHE A 7 -11.98 11.35 -40.88
C PHE A 7 -11.60 9.87 -40.77
N ILE A 8 -11.40 9.17 -41.89
CA ILE A 8 -11.10 7.73 -41.89
C ILE A 8 -9.59 7.46 -41.67
N THR A 9 -8.71 8.41 -42.01
CA THR A 9 -7.25 8.23 -41.82
C THR A 9 -6.77 8.62 -40.41
N LEU A 10 -7.54 9.40 -39.65
CA LEU A 10 -7.18 9.77 -38.26
C LEU A 10 -7.47 8.66 -37.23
N SER A 11 -8.24 7.64 -37.61
CA SER A 11 -8.61 6.53 -36.71
C SER A 11 -7.56 5.40 -36.62
N LEU A 12 -6.44 5.50 -37.35
CA LEU A 12 -5.46 4.42 -37.49
C LEU A 12 -4.16 4.60 -36.67
N PHE A 13 -4.08 5.61 -35.81
CA PHE A 13 -2.87 5.87 -34.98
C PHE A 13 -3.02 5.63 -33.47
N ILE A 14 -4.11 5.01 -33.00
CA ILE A 14 -4.31 4.73 -31.56
C ILE A 14 -3.99 3.26 -31.19
N SER A 15 -3.58 2.42 -32.15
CA SER A 15 -3.46 0.96 -31.91
C SER A 15 -2.11 0.45 -31.39
N GLN A 16 -1.09 1.29 -31.13
CA GLN A 16 0.24 0.80 -30.73
C GLN A 16 0.61 0.98 -29.25
N SER A 17 -0.30 1.46 -28.38
CA SER A 17 0.01 1.58 -26.93
C SER A 17 -0.52 0.45 -26.04
N ILE A 18 -1.19 -0.57 -26.59
CA ILE A 18 -1.79 -1.65 -25.78
C ILE A 18 -0.79 -2.77 -25.42
N LEU A 19 0.40 -2.82 -26.01
CA LEU A 19 1.34 -3.93 -25.79
C LEU A 19 2.48 -3.58 -24.81
N ASN A 20 2.14 -3.10 -23.60
CA ASN A 20 3.03 -3.18 -22.42
C ASN A 20 2.29 -3.06 -21.07
N ALA A 21 0.97 -3.22 -21.03
CA ALA A 21 0.28 -3.51 -19.79
C ALA A 21 0.39 -5.02 -19.54
N GLN A 22 1.56 -5.47 -19.11
CA GLN A 22 1.70 -6.82 -18.56
C GLN A 22 0.64 -7.00 -17.48
N ASP A 23 -0.21 -8.01 -17.68
CA ASP A 23 -1.14 -8.56 -16.70
C ASP A 23 -0.57 -8.40 -15.30
N THR A 24 -1.13 -7.47 -14.53
CA THR A 24 -0.95 -7.51 -13.08
C THR A 24 -1.74 -8.73 -12.62
N PRO A 25 -1.10 -9.82 -12.18
CA PRO A 25 -1.84 -10.92 -11.60
C PRO A 25 -2.65 -10.34 -10.45
N ASP A 26 -3.95 -10.63 -10.47
CA ASP A 26 -4.91 -10.28 -9.44
C ASP A 26 -4.43 -10.88 -8.11
N TYR A 27 -3.61 -10.14 -7.38
CA TYR A 27 -3.04 -10.54 -6.10
C TYR A 27 -4.01 -10.11 -5.00
N GLU A 28 -5.27 -10.52 -5.14
CA GLU A 28 -6.28 -10.50 -4.09
C GLU A 28 -6.48 -11.89 -3.47
N ASP A 29 -5.43 -12.72 -3.46
CA ASP A 29 -5.37 -13.76 -2.43
C ASP A 29 -5.15 -13.04 -1.10
N GLU A 30 -6.14 -13.14 -0.21
CA GLU A 30 -6.05 -12.63 1.15
C GLU A 30 -4.77 -13.17 1.81
N LEU A 31 -3.73 -12.33 1.86
CA LEU A 31 -2.52 -12.63 2.63
C LEU A 31 -2.96 -13.06 4.02
N PRO A 32 -2.57 -14.26 4.50
CA PRO A 32 -2.98 -14.73 5.82
C PRO A 32 -2.56 -13.71 6.88
N ASP A 33 -3.43 -13.50 7.87
CA ASP A 33 -3.25 -12.44 8.88
C ASP A 33 -1.88 -12.48 9.56
N SER A 34 -1.31 -13.67 9.74
CA SER A 34 0.05 -13.85 10.29
C SER A 34 1.16 -13.23 9.43
N LEU A 35 1.05 -13.31 8.10
CA LEU A 35 2.00 -12.67 7.18
C LEU A 35 1.79 -11.15 7.13
N ILE A 36 0.55 -10.68 7.27
CA ILE A 36 0.24 -9.25 7.38
C ILE A 36 0.86 -8.68 8.66
N GLU A 37 0.77 -9.39 9.78
CA GLU A 37 1.40 -8.96 11.04
C GLU A 37 2.92 -8.95 10.96
N GLU A 38 3.53 -9.99 10.38
CA GLU A 38 4.99 -10.04 10.20
C GLU A 38 5.48 -8.89 9.31
N GLU A 39 4.77 -8.61 8.21
CA GLU A 39 5.07 -7.49 7.33
C GLU A 39 4.85 -6.15 8.04
N LYS A 40 3.75 -5.99 8.79
CA LYS A 40 3.49 -4.80 9.62
C LYS A 40 4.65 -4.57 10.57
N LYS A 41 5.09 -5.58 11.33
CA LYS A 41 6.24 -5.53 12.27
C LYS A 41 7.52 -5.12 11.56
N ALA A 42 7.87 -5.77 10.45
CA ALA A 42 9.05 -5.42 9.66
C ALA A 42 8.99 -3.98 9.11
N MET A 43 7.80 -3.53 8.72
CA MET A 43 7.54 -2.16 8.30
C MET A 43 7.76 -1.17 9.45
N GLN A 44 7.36 -1.53 10.68
CA GLN A 44 7.59 -0.68 11.86
C GLN A 44 9.07 -0.52 12.16
N THR A 45 9.82 -1.62 12.22
CA THR A 45 11.26 -1.58 12.49
C THR A 45 11.99 -0.73 11.44
N MET A 46 11.65 -0.90 10.17
CA MET A 46 12.24 -0.09 9.08
C MET A 46 11.88 1.39 9.21
N MET A 47 10.64 1.70 9.59
CA MET A 47 10.17 3.07 9.79
C MET A 47 10.90 3.76 10.94
N ILE A 48 11.04 3.08 12.09
CA ILE A 48 11.79 3.59 13.24
C ILE A 48 13.24 3.89 12.84
N TRP A 49 13.93 2.92 12.21
CA TRP A 49 15.32 3.11 11.78
C TRP A 49 15.47 4.29 10.81
N LYS A 50 14.54 4.43 9.86
CA LYS A 50 14.54 5.54 8.90
C LYS A 50 14.21 6.89 9.52
N LEU A 51 13.34 6.93 10.52
CA LEU A 51 13.06 8.16 11.27
C LEU A 51 14.29 8.58 12.07
N THR A 52 14.96 7.64 12.76
CA THR A 52 16.20 7.94 13.48
C THR A 52 17.28 8.50 12.54
N GLU A 53 17.46 7.90 11.36
CA GLU A 53 18.46 8.33 10.37
C GLU A 53 18.14 9.71 9.75
N GLU A 54 16.88 9.98 9.40
CA GLU A 54 16.52 11.23 8.70
C GLU A 54 16.36 12.42 9.66
N LEU A 55 15.81 12.17 10.86
CA LEU A 55 15.56 13.22 11.84
C LEU A 55 16.80 13.56 12.68
N ASP A 56 17.76 12.64 12.79
CA ASP A 56 18.97 12.82 13.60
C ASP A 56 18.61 13.30 15.02
N LEU A 57 17.78 12.48 15.70
CA LEU A 57 17.25 12.82 17.02
C LEU A 57 18.32 12.67 18.09
N GLU A 58 18.41 13.65 18.97
CA GLU A 58 19.14 13.49 20.22
C GLU A 58 18.45 12.46 21.13
N VAL A 59 19.18 11.86 22.05
CA VAL A 59 18.67 10.80 22.95
C VAL A 59 17.43 11.30 23.72
N GLU A 60 17.50 12.51 24.28
CA GLU A 60 16.39 13.10 25.03
C GLU A 60 15.15 13.37 24.16
N GLN A 61 15.36 13.74 22.89
CA GLN A 61 14.28 13.93 21.93
C GLN A 61 13.64 12.59 21.57
N ALA A 62 14.47 11.57 21.28
CA ALA A 62 14.03 10.23 20.92
C ALA A 62 13.17 9.57 22.02
N ASP A 63 13.59 9.72 23.28
CA ASP A 63 12.90 9.18 24.45
C ASP A 63 11.46 9.71 24.59
N LYS A 64 11.21 10.96 24.17
CA LYS A 64 9.88 11.58 24.16
C LYS A 64 9.12 11.34 22.85
N PHE A 65 9.82 11.38 21.72
CA PHE A 65 9.24 11.29 20.39
C PHE A 65 8.66 9.91 20.08
N PHE A 66 9.43 8.83 20.30
CA PHE A 66 9.00 7.49 19.91
C PHE A 66 7.75 6.98 20.64
N PRO A 67 7.55 7.24 21.95
CA PRO A 67 6.27 6.96 22.62
C PRO A 67 5.08 7.63 21.92
N ARG A 68 5.14 8.94 21.68
CA ARG A 68 4.06 9.68 20.99
C ARG A 68 3.84 9.19 19.57
N PHE A 69 4.91 8.93 18.84
CA PHE A 69 4.85 8.38 17.49
C PHE A 69 4.17 7.01 17.45
N ARG A 70 4.39 6.15 18.46
CA ARG A 70 3.71 4.85 18.57
C ARG A 70 2.21 5.00 18.81
N GLU A 71 1.79 5.96 19.63
CA GLU A 71 0.37 6.24 19.87
C GLU A 71 -0.31 6.77 18.62
N HIS A 72 0.26 7.80 17.98
CA HIS A 72 -0.23 8.32 16.71
C HIS A 72 -0.38 7.23 15.65
N ARG A 73 0.61 6.33 15.54
CA ARG A 73 0.55 5.20 14.62
C ARG A 73 -0.60 4.25 14.92
N LYS A 74 -0.87 3.93 16.19
CA LYS A 74 -2.00 3.06 16.57
C LYS A 74 -3.33 3.68 16.15
N GLU A 75 -3.50 4.97 16.34
CA GLU A 75 -4.70 5.69 15.92
C GLU A 75 -4.88 5.67 14.39
N VAL A 76 -3.80 5.95 13.65
CA VAL A 76 -3.80 5.89 12.18
C VAL A 76 -4.05 4.47 11.67
N ASP A 77 -3.45 3.45 12.28
CA ASP A 77 -3.63 2.06 11.89
C ASP A 77 -5.07 1.59 12.15
N ALA A 78 -5.71 2.02 13.24
CA ALA A 78 -7.13 1.76 13.50
C ALA A 78 -8.04 2.36 12.41
N LEU A 79 -7.81 3.63 12.02
CA LEU A 79 -8.57 4.28 10.95
C LEU A 79 -8.37 3.60 9.58
N LYS A 80 -7.15 3.12 9.29
CA LYS A 80 -6.86 2.36 8.07
C LYS A 80 -7.52 0.99 8.06
N ASP A 81 -7.55 0.31 9.19
CA ASP A 81 -8.24 -0.97 9.31
C ASP A 81 -9.75 -0.77 9.08
N GLU A 82 -10.36 0.31 9.58
CA GLU A 82 -11.73 0.70 9.22
C GLU A 82 -11.88 0.96 7.71
N GLU A 83 -11.00 1.74 7.08
CA GLU A 83 -11.05 1.97 5.62
C GLU A 83 -10.94 0.65 4.83
N ARG A 84 -10.09 -0.28 5.30
CA ARG A 84 -9.91 -1.61 4.70
C ARG A 84 -11.15 -2.46 4.85
N THR A 85 -11.86 -2.42 5.99
CA THR A 85 -13.13 -3.14 6.15
C THR A 85 -14.19 -2.65 5.16
N ILE A 86 -14.26 -1.34 4.91
CA ILE A 86 -15.17 -0.77 3.90
C ILE A 86 -14.79 -1.31 2.52
N GLY A 87 -13.51 -1.26 2.14
CA GLY A 87 -13.02 -1.78 0.86
C GLY A 87 -13.30 -3.28 0.68
N ARG A 88 -13.04 -4.10 1.71
CA ARG A 88 -13.36 -5.54 1.69
C ARG A 88 -14.86 -5.76 1.49
N SER A 89 -15.70 -5.04 2.24
CA SER A 89 -17.16 -5.20 2.13
C SER A 89 -17.68 -4.85 0.73
N LEU A 90 -17.15 -3.78 0.11
CA LEU A 90 -17.44 -3.41 -1.28
C LEU A 90 -17.05 -4.53 -2.24
N ASN A 91 -15.83 -5.04 -2.12
CA ASN A 91 -15.32 -6.09 -3.00
C ASN A 91 -16.12 -7.39 -2.87
N THR A 92 -16.45 -7.82 -1.65
CA THR A 92 -17.30 -8.99 -1.40
C THR A 92 -18.71 -8.82 -1.99
N ASN A 93 -19.32 -7.64 -1.84
CA ASN A 93 -20.63 -7.35 -2.43
C ASN A 93 -20.58 -7.35 -3.97
N MET A 94 -19.50 -6.84 -4.58
CA MET A 94 -19.31 -6.88 -6.03
C MET A 94 -19.09 -8.31 -6.56
N LYS A 95 -18.33 -9.16 -5.84
CA LYS A 95 -18.07 -10.56 -6.21
C LYS A 95 -19.29 -11.47 -6.06
N SER A 96 -20.26 -11.10 -5.22
CA SER A 96 -21.46 -11.89 -4.92
C SER A 96 -22.69 -11.50 -5.74
N ASP A 97 -22.53 -10.70 -6.80
CA ASP A 97 -23.62 -10.14 -7.63
C ASP A 97 -24.73 -9.43 -6.83
N LYS A 98 -24.42 -9.03 -5.59
CA LYS A 98 -25.36 -8.31 -4.73
C LYS A 98 -25.48 -6.88 -5.23
N LYS A 99 -26.67 -6.52 -5.73
CA LYS A 99 -26.97 -5.13 -6.13
C LYS A 99 -26.95 -4.22 -4.90
N LEU A 100 -25.84 -3.50 -4.73
CA LEU A 100 -25.77 -2.38 -3.79
C LEU A 100 -26.70 -1.26 -4.25
N THR A 101 -27.43 -0.68 -3.32
CA THR A 101 -28.24 0.51 -3.59
C THR A 101 -27.36 1.75 -3.70
N GLY A 102 -27.80 2.76 -4.46
CA GLY A 102 -27.07 4.03 -4.54
C GLY A 102 -26.92 4.73 -3.18
N ALA A 103 -27.86 4.52 -2.25
CA ALA A 103 -27.79 5.04 -0.89
C ALA A 103 -26.65 4.41 -0.08
N GLU A 104 -26.49 3.08 -0.14
CA GLU A 104 -25.39 2.35 0.51
C GLU A 104 -24.02 2.78 -0.04
N VAL A 105 -23.90 2.92 -1.37
CA VAL A 105 -22.67 3.41 -2.00
C VAL A 105 -22.34 4.83 -1.53
N ASN A 106 -23.32 5.73 -1.53
CA ASN A 106 -23.13 7.10 -1.04
C ASN A 106 -22.72 7.15 0.43
N GLN A 107 -23.29 6.29 1.28
CA GLN A 107 -22.89 6.19 2.69
C GLN A 107 -21.45 5.69 2.83
N MET A 108 -21.05 4.68 2.06
CA MET A 108 -19.68 4.17 2.07
C MET A 108 -18.67 5.20 1.58
N ILE A 109 -19.00 5.96 0.52
CA ILE A 109 -18.17 7.07 0.04
C ILE A 109 -18.02 8.12 1.15
N LYS A 110 -19.12 8.57 1.76
CA LYS A 110 -19.07 9.55 2.86
C LYS A 110 -18.21 9.04 4.03
N LYS A 111 -18.37 7.77 4.43
CA LYS A 111 -17.58 7.18 5.51
C LYS A 111 -16.09 7.12 5.15
N SER A 112 -15.75 6.67 3.95
CA SER A 112 -14.36 6.64 3.47
C SER A 112 -13.74 8.04 3.44
N THR A 113 -14.46 9.04 2.89
CA THR A 113 -13.98 10.43 2.88
C THR A 113 -13.81 10.99 4.30
N SER A 114 -14.73 10.69 5.22
CA SER A 114 -14.59 11.11 6.62
C SER A 114 -13.37 10.49 7.30
N LEU A 115 -13.10 9.21 7.07
CA LEU A 115 -11.91 8.55 7.61
C LEU A 115 -10.62 9.20 7.08
N ARG A 116 -10.57 9.53 5.78
CA ARG A 116 -9.41 10.23 5.20
C ARG A 116 -9.19 11.61 5.81
N LYS A 117 -10.26 12.36 6.09
CA LYS A 117 -10.17 13.65 6.80
C LYS A 117 -9.60 13.46 8.20
N LYS A 118 -10.16 12.52 8.99
CA LYS A 118 -9.65 12.21 10.32
C LYS A 118 -8.17 11.82 10.32
N MET A 119 -7.73 11.05 9.32
CA MET A 119 -6.31 10.71 9.18
C MET A 119 -5.44 11.94 8.89
N ALA A 120 -5.91 12.87 8.06
CA ALA A 120 -5.21 14.11 7.78
C ALA A 120 -5.15 15.02 9.01
N ASP A 121 -6.26 15.15 9.74
CA ASP A 121 -6.35 15.95 10.97
C ASP A 121 -5.42 15.39 12.07
N LEU A 122 -5.36 14.06 12.22
CA LEU A 122 -4.43 13.41 13.15
C LEU A 122 -2.96 13.61 12.75
N GLU A 123 -2.67 13.60 11.44
CA GLU A 123 -1.32 13.84 10.92
C GLU A 123 -0.89 15.29 11.15
N GLU A 124 -1.76 16.25 10.86
CA GLU A 124 -1.54 17.67 11.15
C GLU A 124 -1.29 17.88 12.66
N LYS A 125 -2.18 17.37 13.50
CA LYS A 125 -2.06 17.48 14.96
C LYS A 125 -0.73 16.93 15.46
N PHE A 126 -0.35 15.73 15.02
CA PHE A 126 0.92 15.11 15.41
C PHE A 126 2.13 15.94 14.95
N LEU A 127 2.11 16.48 13.73
CA LEU A 127 3.18 17.34 13.24
C LEU A 127 3.30 18.62 14.06
N LEU A 128 2.19 19.29 14.37
CA LEU A 128 2.19 20.51 15.18
C LEU A 128 2.65 20.24 16.61
N GLU A 129 2.11 19.21 17.24
CA GLU A 129 2.46 18.81 18.60
C GLU A 129 3.93 18.37 18.70
N SER A 130 4.51 17.80 17.65
CA SER A 130 5.93 17.40 17.67
C SER A 130 6.91 18.57 17.76
N GLY A 131 6.48 19.81 17.54
CA GLY A 131 7.34 21.00 17.65
C GLY A 131 7.82 21.32 19.07
N ASP A 132 7.26 20.68 20.10
CA ASP A 132 7.76 20.76 21.48
C ASP A 132 9.00 19.88 21.73
N ILE A 133 9.22 18.87 20.88
CA ILE A 133 10.34 17.92 20.96
C ILE A 133 11.33 18.14 19.82
N LEU A 134 10.83 18.45 18.62
CA LEU A 134 11.60 18.56 17.39
C LEU A 134 11.87 20.03 17.05
N ASN A 135 13.05 20.31 16.53
CA ASN A 135 13.32 21.62 15.95
C ASN A 135 12.57 21.80 14.60
N PRO A 136 12.41 23.04 14.09
CA PRO A 136 11.64 23.28 12.86
C PRO A 136 12.14 22.50 11.63
N ASN A 137 13.45 22.27 11.52
CA ASN A 137 14.02 21.47 10.42
C ASN A 137 13.64 19.98 10.54
N GLN A 138 13.71 19.42 11.75
CA GLN A 138 13.27 18.06 12.04
C GLN A 138 11.77 17.88 11.80
N GLN A 139 10.95 18.85 12.23
CA GLN A 139 9.50 18.84 12.00
C GLN A 139 9.13 18.89 10.51
N ALA A 140 9.82 19.73 9.72
CA ALA A 140 9.65 19.78 8.28
C ALA A 140 10.06 18.46 7.61
N LYS A 141 11.20 17.87 8.02
CA LYS A 141 11.64 16.56 7.55
C LYS A 141 10.59 15.48 7.87
N LEU A 142 10.01 15.49 9.07
CA LEU A 142 8.97 14.54 9.48
C LEU A 142 7.73 14.63 8.58
N GLY A 143 7.27 15.83 8.23
CA GLY A 143 6.15 16.02 7.30
C GLY A 143 6.43 15.47 5.90
N LEU A 144 7.65 15.64 5.40
CA LEU A 144 8.05 15.13 4.07
C LEU A 144 8.38 13.63 4.08
N PHE A 145 8.72 13.09 5.25
CA PHE A 145 9.24 11.73 5.42
C PHE A 145 8.26 10.66 4.93
N LYS A 146 6.97 10.76 5.29
CA LYS A 146 5.97 9.72 4.96
C LYS A 146 5.85 9.49 3.46
N HIS A 147 5.81 10.55 2.66
CA HIS A 147 5.71 10.43 1.20
C HIS A 147 6.95 9.77 0.58
N LYS A 148 8.15 10.24 0.97
CA LYS A 148 9.45 9.71 0.50
C LYS A 148 9.63 8.25 0.93
N MET A 149 9.30 7.93 2.17
CA MET A 149 9.43 6.60 2.74
C MET A 149 8.46 5.62 2.07
N MET A 150 7.17 5.94 1.95
CA MET A 150 6.17 5.06 1.34
C MET A 150 6.51 4.72 -0.12
N LYS A 151 6.99 5.69 -0.89
CA LYS A 151 7.48 5.47 -2.26
C LYS A 151 8.64 4.46 -2.30
N ASN A 152 9.61 4.63 -1.41
CA ASN A 152 10.79 3.77 -1.32
C ASN A 152 10.45 2.35 -0.81
N MET A 153 9.56 2.25 0.18
CA MET A 153 9.15 0.98 0.78
C MET A 153 8.29 0.16 -0.17
N LYS A 154 7.31 0.77 -0.85
CA LYS A 154 6.47 0.09 -1.86
C LYS A 154 7.32 -0.54 -2.97
N GLY A 155 8.36 0.18 -3.42
CA GLY A 155 9.31 -0.34 -4.40
C GLY A 155 10.13 -1.53 -3.90
N LYS A 156 10.60 -1.49 -2.64
CA LYS A 156 11.38 -2.58 -2.03
C LYS A 156 10.52 -3.81 -1.70
N MET A 157 9.31 -3.62 -1.21
CA MET A 157 8.34 -4.68 -0.90
C MET A 157 7.92 -5.41 -2.18
N LYS A 158 7.53 -4.69 -3.24
CA LYS A 158 7.20 -5.29 -4.55
C LYS A 158 8.34 -6.16 -5.10
N LYS A 159 9.60 -5.72 -4.92
CA LYS A 159 10.79 -6.51 -5.29
C LYS A 159 10.99 -7.76 -4.42
N ARG A 160 10.72 -7.69 -3.11
CA ARG A 160 10.79 -8.85 -2.20
C ARG A 160 9.72 -9.90 -2.53
N HIS A 161 8.47 -9.49 -2.76
CA HIS A 161 7.40 -10.41 -3.17
C HIS A 161 7.71 -11.10 -4.51
N LYS A 162 8.16 -10.35 -5.52
CA LYS A 162 8.57 -10.94 -6.82
C LYS A 162 9.68 -11.99 -6.67
N ARG A 163 10.65 -11.74 -5.78
CA ARG A 163 11.74 -12.69 -5.48
C ARG A 163 11.26 -13.92 -4.69
N ARG A 164 10.27 -13.77 -3.79
CA ARG A 164 9.70 -14.87 -3.01
C ARG A 164 8.85 -15.80 -3.88
N GLY A 165 7.94 -15.25 -4.71
CA GLY A 165 7.15 -16.02 -5.68
C GLY A 165 8.02 -16.79 -6.68
N MET A 166 9.06 -16.15 -7.23
CA MET A 166 10.01 -16.84 -8.12
C MET A 166 10.79 -17.99 -7.44
N ARG A 167 11.01 -17.94 -6.13
CA ARG A 167 11.71 -19.00 -5.39
C ARG A 167 10.78 -20.18 -5.10
N GLU A 168 9.52 -19.92 -4.77
CA GLU A 168 8.51 -20.96 -4.54
C GLU A 168 8.17 -21.69 -5.86
N ASP A 169 7.99 -20.96 -6.97
CA ASP A 169 7.81 -21.56 -8.30
C ASP A 169 8.97 -22.47 -8.72
N LYS A 170 10.21 -22.06 -8.44
CA LYS A 170 11.40 -22.87 -8.71
C LYS A 170 11.47 -24.13 -7.83
N LYS A 171 11.04 -24.06 -6.57
CA LYS A 171 10.97 -25.23 -5.67
C LYS A 171 9.89 -26.21 -6.13
N LEU A 172 8.69 -25.73 -6.49
CA LEU A 172 7.60 -26.54 -7.02
C LEU A 172 7.98 -27.24 -8.32
N LYS A 173 8.64 -26.53 -9.26
CA LYS A 173 9.14 -27.12 -10.51
C LYS A 173 10.22 -28.17 -10.30
N ARG A 174 11.10 -28.01 -9.30
CA ARG A 174 12.13 -28.99 -8.95
C ARG A 174 11.55 -30.25 -8.28
N GLY A 175 10.58 -30.10 -7.37
CA GLY A 175 9.88 -31.22 -6.74
C GLY A 175 9.12 -32.10 -7.76
N ARG A 176 8.41 -31.48 -8.71
CA ARG A 176 7.73 -32.19 -9.80
C ARG A 176 8.68 -32.95 -10.74
N LYS A 177 9.91 -32.48 -10.91
CA LYS A 177 10.91 -33.13 -11.78
C LYS A 177 11.53 -34.36 -11.10
N ASN A 178 11.61 -34.37 -9.78
CA ASN A 178 12.12 -35.51 -9.01
C ASN A 178 11.09 -36.64 -8.87
N ASN A 179 9.79 -36.33 -8.71
CA ASN A 179 8.74 -37.37 -8.63
C ASN A 179 8.44 -38.09 -9.95
N LYS A 180 8.85 -37.55 -11.10
CA LYS A 180 8.69 -38.24 -12.41
C LYS A 180 9.76 -39.31 -12.68
N ARG A 181 10.76 -39.45 -11.82
CA ARG A 181 11.87 -40.42 -11.99
C ARG A 181 11.68 -41.73 -11.22
N GLY A 182 10.56 -41.91 -10.51
CA GLY A 182 10.30 -43.09 -9.68
C GLY A 182 9.16 -43.99 -10.15
N PHE A 183 8.63 -43.83 -11.38
CA PHE A 183 7.52 -44.66 -11.88
C PHE A 183 7.95 -45.80 -12.81
N TRP A 184 9.26 -46.02 -12.96
CA TRP A 184 9.83 -47.18 -13.64
C TRP A 184 10.92 -47.77 -12.75
N ASN A 185 10.50 -48.65 -11.84
CA ASN A 185 11.27 -49.76 -11.30
C ASN A 185 10.28 -50.90 -11.10
#